data_AF-A0A7L3QCA0-F1
#
_entry.id   AF-A0A7L3QCA0-F1
#
_cell.length_a   1.000
_cell.length_b   1.000
_cell.length_c   1.000
_cell.angle_alpha   90.00
_cell.angle_beta   90.00
_cell.angle_gamma   90.00
#
_symmetry.space_group_name_H-M   'P 1'
#
loop_
_entity.id
_entity.type
_entity.pdbx_description
1 polymer ?
#
loop_
_entity_poly.entity_id
_entity_poly.type
_entity_poly.pdbx_seq_one_letter_code
_entity_poly.pdbx_strand_id
1 'polypeptide(L)'
;MEGTSSLLDAEAVADLVLLDPLTEESLVQTLQERFRRHEIYTYIGSVVISVNPYRSLPIYTPEKVEEYHNCSFFAVKPHIYAIADDAYRSLRDRDRDQCILITGESGAGKTEASKLVMSYVAAVSGKGEEVNKVKEQLLQSNPVLEGECPTCHLLSPQPEQLKLRQDCGHYGYLDRESSSLPGMDDAANFRAMQDAMRIIGFSPAEVTELLEVTAVVLKLGNVQLSSSFQASGMEACSITEPQELREICQLIGLDPSTLEQALCSRTVKARDETVLTTLTVPQGYYGRDALAKNIYSRLFDWLVKRINTSIQVKSDEQRRVMGVLDIYGFEIFQDNGFEQFIINYCNEKLQQIFILMTLKEEQEEYVREGIQWTPVEFFDNGIICNLIENNTSGILAMLDEECLRPGVVNEDTFLTKLNQLFATHKHYESKETQNARRVTDTSLPARCFRIHHYAGKVTYNVTGFIEKNNDLLFRDLSQAMWAARHALLRSLFPEGDPQKVSLKLPPTAGFQFKSSVAMLMKNLYSKNPNYIR
;
A
#
# COMPACT_ATOMS: atom_id res chain seq x y z
N MET A 1 25.92 2.98 50.98
CA MET A 1 25.32 4.20 50.40
C MET A 1 25.96 4.41 49.05
N GLU A 2 25.40 3.78 48.02
CA GLU A 2 25.59 4.14 46.62
C GLU A 2 24.19 4.12 46.02
N GLY A 3 23.83 5.22 45.38
CA GLY A 3 22.46 5.68 45.20
C GLY A 3 21.68 4.89 44.15
N THR A 4 20.48 4.50 44.53
CA THR A 4 19.33 4.25 43.65
C THR A 4 19.02 5.53 42.87
N SER A 5 19.56 5.64 41.67
CA SER A 5 19.24 6.68 40.69
C SER A 5 18.86 6.00 39.38
N SER A 6 17.57 5.75 39.13
CA SER A 6 17.12 5.44 37.76
C SER A 6 15.61 5.55 37.48
N LEU A 7 14.78 6.05 38.39
CA LEU A 7 13.31 6.08 38.17
C LEU A 7 12.68 7.48 38.26
N LEU A 8 13.45 8.52 38.57
CA LEU A 8 12.93 9.87 38.82
C LEU A 8 13.80 10.98 38.19
N ASP A 9 14.36 10.74 37.00
CA ASP A 9 14.68 11.85 36.10
C ASP A 9 13.37 12.17 35.36
N ALA A 10 12.60 13.14 35.89
CA ALA A 10 11.29 13.54 35.34
C ALA A 10 11.36 13.96 33.85
N GLU A 11 12.56 14.23 33.33
CA GLU A 11 12.80 14.73 31.97
C GLU A 11 13.08 13.63 30.93
N ALA A 12 13.22 12.34 31.31
CA ALA A 12 13.60 11.28 30.37
C ALA A 12 12.96 9.91 30.65
N VAL A 13 11.68 9.90 31.02
CA VAL A 13 10.91 8.68 31.36
C VAL A 13 11.00 7.62 30.25
N ALA A 14 11.30 6.38 30.65
CA ALA A 14 11.50 5.25 29.73
C ALA A 14 10.17 4.67 29.18
N ASP A 15 9.08 4.79 29.94
CA ASP A 15 7.72 4.39 29.57
C ASP A 15 6.76 5.57 29.73
N LEU A 16 6.16 6.02 28.62
CA LEU A 16 5.29 7.19 28.59
C LEU A 16 3.97 6.99 29.35
N VAL A 17 3.61 5.77 29.75
CA VAL A 17 2.49 5.54 30.68
C VAL A 17 2.72 6.22 32.03
N LEU A 18 3.99 6.42 32.41
CA LEU A 18 4.40 7.08 33.67
C LEU A 18 4.58 8.60 33.52
N LEU A 19 4.28 9.17 32.35
CA LEU A 19 4.44 10.60 32.08
C LEU A 19 3.32 11.40 32.75
N ASP A 20 3.69 12.38 33.58
CA ASP A 20 2.76 13.26 34.28
C ASP A 20 3.28 14.72 34.28
N PRO A 21 2.52 15.71 33.75
CA PRO A 21 1.22 15.58 33.09
C PRO A 21 1.33 15.02 31.67
N LEU A 22 0.38 14.18 31.25
CA LEU A 22 0.31 13.69 29.88
C LEU A 22 -0.23 14.77 28.92
N THR A 23 0.69 15.53 28.31
CA THR A 23 0.40 16.51 27.25
C THR A 23 1.29 16.31 26.03
N GLU A 24 0.87 16.79 24.86
CA GLU A 24 1.68 16.73 23.64
C GLU A 24 3.06 17.40 23.84
N GLU A 25 3.10 18.54 24.54
CA GLU A 25 4.34 19.25 24.83
C GLU A 25 5.30 18.41 25.70
N SER A 26 4.80 17.82 26.79
CA SER A 26 5.61 16.96 27.68
C SER A 26 6.14 15.71 26.98
N LEU A 27 5.35 15.11 26.08
CA LEU A 27 5.70 13.93 25.31
C LEU A 27 6.84 14.26 24.34
N VAL A 28 6.70 15.35 23.58
CA VAL A 28 7.73 15.82 22.64
C VAL A 28 9.02 16.17 23.37
N GLN A 29 8.94 16.89 24.50
CA GLN A 29 10.11 17.22 25.31
C GLN A 29 10.85 15.98 25.80
N THR A 30 10.12 14.97 26.29
CA THR A 30 10.70 13.69 26.75
C THR A 30 11.41 12.96 25.62
N LEU A 31 10.78 12.83 24.45
CA LEU A 31 11.40 12.17 23.29
C LEU A 31 12.65 12.92 22.80
N GLN A 32 12.62 14.26 22.79
CA GLN A 32 13.77 15.08 22.42
C GLN A 32 14.94 14.88 23.37
N GLU A 33 14.69 14.84 24.68
CA GLU A 33 15.76 14.67 25.67
C GLU A 33 16.36 13.26 25.61
N ARG A 34 15.53 12.22 25.48
CA ARG A 34 16.00 10.84 25.26
C ARG A 34 16.84 10.74 23.98
N PHE A 35 16.41 11.36 22.90
CA PHE A 35 17.18 11.41 21.65
C PHE A 35 18.54 12.12 21.81
N ARG A 36 18.59 13.23 22.55
CA ARG A 36 19.87 13.92 22.88
C ARG A 36 20.82 13.01 23.64
N ARG A 37 20.30 12.16 24.53
CA ARG A 37 21.06 11.14 25.27
C ARG A 37 21.38 9.88 24.45
N HIS A 38 21.02 9.87 23.16
CA HIS A 38 21.18 8.74 22.24
C HIS A 38 20.34 7.50 22.61
N GLU A 39 19.28 7.71 23.39
CA GLU A 39 18.26 6.71 23.70
C GLU A 39 17.10 6.87 22.72
N ILE A 40 17.17 6.13 21.60
CA ILE A 40 16.21 6.26 20.49
C ILE A 40 14.90 5.47 20.69
N TYR A 41 14.88 4.58 21.68
CA TYR A 41 13.72 3.75 22.00
C TYR A 41 13.04 4.25 23.27
N THR A 42 11.70 4.24 23.26
CA THR A 42 10.85 4.61 24.39
C THR A 42 9.62 3.70 24.39
N TYR A 43 9.12 3.29 25.55
CA TYR A 43 7.93 2.46 25.64
C TYR A 43 6.64 3.29 25.78
N ILE A 44 5.53 2.71 25.33
CA ILE A 44 4.18 3.02 25.80
C ILE A 44 3.57 1.67 26.19
N GLY A 45 3.70 1.26 27.46
CA GLY A 45 3.36 -0.10 27.86
C GLY A 45 4.14 -1.13 27.04
N SER A 46 3.45 -1.97 26.24
CA SER A 46 4.05 -2.97 25.35
C SER A 46 4.48 -2.45 23.96
N VAL A 47 4.18 -1.17 23.64
CA VAL A 47 4.53 -0.55 22.36
C VAL A 47 5.93 0.05 22.42
N VAL A 48 6.71 -0.06 21.34
CA VAL A 48 8.00 0.64 21.19
C VAL A 48 7.86 1.81 20.22
N ILE A 49 8.26 2.99 20.67
CA ILE A 49 8.56 4.15 19.82
C ILE A 49 10.03 4.06 19.41
N SER A 50 10.32 4.21 18.12
CA SER A 50 11.65 4.17 17.52
C SER A 50 11.95 5.46 16.76
N VAL A 51 12.79 6.33 17.30
CA VAL A 51 13.21 7.57 16.64
C VAL A 51 14.47 7.34 15.79
N ASN A 52 14.39 7.52 14.47
CA ASN A 52 15.52 7.27 13.58
C ASN A 52 16.73 8.18 13.89
N PRO A 53 17.91 7.63 14.26
CA PRO A 53 19.11 8.42 14.54
C PRO A 53 19.88 8.88 13.29
N TYR A 54 19.53 8.40 12.09
CA TYR A 54 20.27 8.63 10.83
C TYR A 54 21.77 8.28 10.88
N ARG A 55 22.16 7.42 11.83
CA ARG A 55 23.52 6.91 12.01
C ARG A 55 23.47 5.56 12.73
N SER A 56 24.50 4.75 12.52
CA SER A 56 24.65 3.50 13.26
C SER A 56 24.98 3.77 14.74
N LEU A 57 24.21 3.17 15.64
CA LEU A 57 24.45 3.20 17.07
C LEU A 57 25.03 1.85 17.53
N PRO A 58 25.96 1.82 18.49
CA PRO A 58 26.57 0.59 19.02
C PRO A 58 25.64 -0.14 20.00
N ILE A 59 24.36 -0.29 19.65
CA ILE A 59 23.30 -0.92 20.48
C ILE A 59 22.77 -2.21 19.86
N TYR A 60 23.31 -2.62 18.71
CA TYR A 60 22.90 -3.82 17.97
C TYR A 60 24.03 -4.86 17.92
N THR A 61 24.67 -5.09 19.08
CA THR A 61 25.79 -6.03 19.18
C THR A 61 25.32 -7.41 19.67
N PRO A 62 26.09 -8.49 19.42
CA PRO A 62 25.77 -9.82 19.94
C PRO A 62 25.61 -9.85 21.47
N GLU A 63 26.41 -9.07 22.20
CA GLU A 63 26.29 -8.96 23.66
C GLU A 63 24.93 -8.37 24.07
N LYS A 64 24.41 -7.43 23.27
CA LYS A 64 23.09 -6.85 23.48
C LYS A 64 21.96 -7.83 23.15
N VAL A 65 22.18 -8.76 22.22
CA VAL A 65 21.23 -9.85 21.96
C VAL A 65 21.14 -10.75 23.20
N GLU A 66 22.27 -11.14 23.79
CA GLU A 66 22.30 -11.95 25.02
C GLU A 66 21.67 -11.24 26.22
N GLU A 67 21.91 -9.93 26.37
CA GLU A 67 21.32 -9.12 27.46
C GLU A 67 19.78 -9.10 27.41
N TYR A 68 19.19 -9.13 26.21
CA TYR A 68 17.73 -9.06 26.03
C TYR A 68 17.08 -10.45 25.88
N HIS A 69 17.88 -11.50 25.72
CA HIS A 69 17.38 -12.86 25.53
C HIS A 69 16.73 -13.41 26.80
N ASN A 70 15.48 -13.91 26.69
CA ASN A 70 14.70 -14.47 27.81
C ASN A 70 14.51 -13.49 28.99
N CYS A 71 14.55 -12.18 28.72
CA CYS A 71 14.33 -11.16 29.73
C CYS A 71 12.85 -10.72 29.75
N SER A 72 12.36 -10.36 30.93
CA SER A 72 11.04 -9.73 31.05
C SER A 72 11.08 -8.32 30.44
N PHE A 73 10.00 -7.93 29.77
CA PHE A 73 9.91 -6.69 28.98
C PHE A 73 10.30 -5.43 29.77
N PHE A 74 9.81 -5.30 31.01
CA PHE A 74 10.07 -4.15 31.87
C PHE A 74 11.31 -4.29 32.77
N ALA A 75 12.03 -5.42 32.69
CA ALA A 75 13.26 -5.61 33.46
C ALA A 75 14.50 -4.99 32.76
N VAL A 76 14.35 -4.62 31.49
CA VAL A 76 15.42 -4.09 30.63
C VAL A 76 15.08 -2.68 30.15
N LYS A 77 16.11 -1.93 29.73
CA LYS A 77 15.91 -0.60 29.14
C LYS A 77 15.15 -0.69 27.81
N PRO A 78 14.41 0.37 27.41
CA PRO A 78 13.75 0.42 26.11
C PRO A 78 14.63 0.01 24.94
N HIS A 79 14.22 -1.04 24.23
CA HIS A 79 14.91 -1.53 23.04
C HIS A 79 13.99 -2.39 22.17
N ILE A 80 14.23 -2.37 20.86
CA ILE A 80 13.47 -3.19 19.88
C ILE A 80 13.62 -4.70 20.12
N TYR A 81 14.75 -5.15 20.67
CA TYR A 81 14.97 -6.56 21.00
C TYR A 81 14.05 -7.08 22.10
N ALA A 82 13.54 -6.21 22.99
CA ALA A 82 12.56 -6.65 23.99
C ALA A 82 11.25 -7.10 23.34
N ILE A 83 10.76 -6.39 22.31
CA ILE A 83 9.60 -6.80 21.53
C ILE A 83 9.89 -8.09 20.76
N ALA A 84 11.06 -8.18 20.13
CA ALA A 84 11.43 -9.36 19.34
C ALA A 84 11.56 -10.61 20.23
N ASP A 85 12.12 -10.47 21.44
CA ASP A 85 12.21 -11.53 22.45
C ASP A 85 10.83 -11.95 22.96
N ASP A 86 9.96 -11.00 23.30
CA ASP A 86 8.63 -11.33 23.80
C ASP A 86 7.78 -12.04 22.74
N ALA A 87 7.80 -11.55 21.51
CA ALA A 87 7.16 -12.22 20.38
C ALA A 87 7.75 -13.62 20.16
N TYR A 88 9.07 -13.78 20.17
CA TYR A 88 9.71 -15.08 19.98
C TYR A 88 9.41 -16.07 21.11
N ARG A 89 9.42 -15.63 22.38
CA ARG A 89 9.01 -16.43 23.55
C ARG A 89 7.55 -16.84 23.44
N SER A 90 6.66 -15.92 23.07
CA SER A 90 5.24 -16.21 22.87
C SER A 90 5.01 -17.23 21.74
N LEU A 91 5.78 -17.15 20.66
CA LEU A 91 5.77 -18.13 19.57
C LEU A 91 6.28 -19.52 20.02
N ARG A 92 7.37 -19.55 20.80
CA ARG A 92 8.05 -20.78 21.21
C ARG A 92 7.32 -21.51 22.34
N ASP A 93 6.89 -20.77 23.36
CA ASP A 93 6.43 -21.32 24.64
C ASP A 93 4.90 -21.37 24.74
N ARG A 94 4.19 -20.52 23.99
CA ARG A 94 2.71 -20.44 24.01
C ARG A 94 2.03 -20.90 22.72
N ASP A 95 2.82 -21.31 21.71
CA ASP A 95 2.34 -21.75 20.39
C ASP A 95 1.37 -20.76 19.72
N ARG A 96 1.61 -19.44 19.90
CA ARG A 96 0.80 -18.38 19.28
C ARG A 96 1.52 -17.77 18.09
N ASP A 97 0.83 -17.66 16.96
CA ASP A 97 1.31 -16.88 15.82
C ASP A 97 1.48 -15.41 16.21
N GLN A 98 2.56 -14.79 15.74
CA GLN A 98 2.93 -13.40 16.06
C GLN A 98 2.83 -12.52 14.82
N CYS A 99 2.48 -11.26 15.03
CA CYS A 99 2.54 -10.21 14.03
C CYS A 99 3.16 -8.95 14.65
N ILE A 100 4.31 -8.52 14.17
CA ILE A 100 4.90 -7.24 14.57
C ILE A 100 4.49 -6.19 13.54
N LEU A 101 3.61 -5.28 13.94
CA LEU A 101 3.15 -4.17 13.11
C LEU A 101 4.10 -2.98 13.29
N ILE A 102 4.64 -2.49 12.16
CA ILE A 102 5.49 -1.31 12.09
C ILE A 102 4.75 -0.22 11.33
N THR A 103 4.49 0.91 11.99
CA THR A 103 3.78 2.06 11.41
C THR A 103 4.64 3.31 11.50
N GLY A 104 4.66 4.14 10.47
CA GLY A 104 5.40 5.39 10.49
C GLY A 104 5.56 6.02 9.11
N GLU A 105 6.01 7.26 9.08
CA GLU A 105 6.25 7.98 7.83
C GLU A 105 7.38 7.36 6.99
N SER A 106 7.44 7.72 5.71
CA SER A 106 8.57 7.32 4.87
C SER A 106 9.88 7.90 5.43
N GLY A 107 10.95 7.10 5.45
CA GLY A 107 12.24 7.51 6.04
C GLY A 107 12.34 7.38 7.58
N ALA A 108 11.25 7.05 8.28
CA ALA A 108 11.27 6.85 9.74
C ALA A 108 12.09 5.64 10.23
N GLY A 109 12.61 4.81 9.32
CA GLY A 109 13.42 3.63 9.67
C GLY A 109 12.62 2.33 9.81
N LYS A 110 11.40 2.25 9.25
CA LYS A 110 10.56 1.04 9.27
C LYS A 110 11.28 -0.19 8.72
N THR A 111 11.91 -0.04 7.56
CA THR A 111 12.70 -1.10 6.94
C THR A 111 13.80 -1.59 7.88
N GLU A 112 14.56 -0.69 8.50
CA GLU A 112 15.63 -1.03 9.46
C GLU A 112 15.08 -1.73 10.71
N ALA A 113 13.95 -1.27 11.26
CA ALA A 113 13.28 -1.94 12.37
C ALA A 113 12.90 -3.39 12.02
N SER A 114 12.37 -3.62 10.83
CA SER A 114 12.07 -4.97 10.31
C SER A 114 13.35 -5.84 10.22
N LYS A 115 14.45 -5.28 9.68
CA LYS A 115 15.74 -6.00 9.60
C LYS A 115 16.26 -6.39 10.99
N LEU A 116 16.15 -5.50 11.96
CA LEU A 116 16.63 -5.72 13.33
C LEU A 116 15.83 -6.81 14.04
N VAL A 117 14.50 -6.79 13.92
CA VAL A 117 13.62 -7.83 14.44
C VAL A 117 13.95 -9.19 13.84
N MET A 118 14.04 -9.29 12.50
CA MET A 118 14.38 -10.55 11.83
C MET A 118 15.78 -11.04 12.19
N SER A 119 16.74 -10.13 12.34
CA SER A 119 18.12 -10.49 12.72
C SER A 119 18.22 -10.99 14.15
N TYR A 120 17.45 -10.42 15.08
CA TYR A 120 17.36 -10.92 16.45
C TYR A 120 16.81 -12.36 16.47
N VAL A 121 15.69 -12.61 15.78
CA VAL A 121 15.08 -13.95 15.70
C VAL A 121 16.05 -14.96 15.08
N ALA A 122 16.79 -14.57 14.04
CA ALA A 122 17.81 -15.42 13.43
C ALA A 122 18.94 -15.79 14.43
N ALA A 123 19.35 -14.85 15.29
CA ALA A 123 20.38 -15.08 16.29
C ALA A 123 19.92 -16.03 17.41
N VAL A 124 18.67 -15.92 17.88
CA VAL A 124 18.18 -16.69 19.04
C VAL A 124 17.51 -18.03 18.68
N SER A 125 17.12 -18.24 17.42
CA SER A 125 16.30 -19.40 17.03
C SER A 125 17.00 -20.76 16.99
N GLY A 126 18.31 -20.84 17.28
CA GLY A 126 19.11 -22.08 17.25
C GLY A 126 19.29 -22.71 15.85
N LYS A 127 18.53 -22.26 14.84
CA LYS A 127 18.62 -22.63 13.42
C LYS A 127 19.05 -21.43 12.56
N GLY A 128 20.06 -20.72 13.05
CA GLY A 128 20.48 -19.44 12.47
C GLY A 128 20.75 -19.50 10.97
N GLU A 129 21.31 -20.59 10.43
CA GLU A 129 21.59 -20.72 8.99
C GLU A 129 20.33 -20.76 8.13
N GLU A 130 19.30 -21.54 8.51
CA GLU A 130 18.04 -21.61 7.76
C GLU A 130 17.28 -20.27 7.82
N VAL A 131 17.25 -19.65 9.00
CA VAL A 131 16.59 -18.35 9.18
C VAL A 131 17.36 -17.23 8.49
N ASN A 132 18.69 -17.25 8.51
CA ASN A 132 19.51 -16.29 7.78
C ASN A 132 19.32 -16.41 6.28
N LYS A 133 19.16 -17.62 5.74
CA LYS A 133 18.86 -17.81 4.31
C LYS A 133 17.54 -17.16 3.92
N VAL A 134 16.48 -17.38 4.70
CA VAL A 134 15.17 -16.75 4.44
C VAL A 134 15.25 -15.24 4.61
N LYS A 135 15.93 -14.77 5.66
CA LYS A 135 16.18 -13.35 5.92
C LYS A 135 16.91 -12.69 4.74
N GLU A 136 18.01 -13.28 4.27
CA GLU A 136 18.75 -12.77 3.12
C GLU A 136 17.87 -12.70 1.88
N GLN A 137 17.07 -13.73 1.58
CA GLN A 137 16.14 -13.67 0.45
C GLN A 137 15.11 -12.55 0.58
N LEU A 138 14.57 -12.30 1.77
CA LEU A 138 13.64 -11.20 2.04
C LEU A 138 14.34 -9.84 1.90
N LEU A 139 15.52 -9.64 2.48
CA LEU A 139 16.26 -8.38 2.39
C LEU A 139 16.73 -8.08 0.97
N GLN A 140 17.12 -9.11 0.22
CA GLN A 140 17.47 -8.97 -1.20
C GLN A 140 16.24 -8.73 -2.08
N SER A 141 15.03 -9.04 -1.61
CA SER A 141 13.80 -8.72 -2.35
C SER A 141 13.42 -7.23 -2.29
N ASN A 142 13.89 -6.47 -1.29
CA ASN A 142 13.53 -5.07 -1.13
C ASN A 142 13.92 -4.20 -2.34
N PRO A 143 15.17 -4.22 -2.86
CA PRO A 143 15.51 -3.47 -4.08
C PRO A 143 14.66 -3.83 -5.30
N VAL A 144 14.12 -5.06 -5.35
CA VAL A 144 13.24 -5.50 -6.43
C VAL A 144 11.84 -4.90 -6.26
N LEU A 145 11.32 -4.90 -5.05
CA LEU A 145 10.00 -4.32 -4.72
C LEU A 145 10.01 -2.78 -4.73
N GLU A 146 11.13 -2.16 -4.37
CA GLU A 146 11.34 -0.70 -4.40
C GLU A 146 11.71 -0.21 -5.82
N GLY A 147 12.41 -1.04 -6.60
CA GLY A 147 12.95 -0.72 -7.93
C GLY A 147 11.95 -0.83 -9.09
N GLU A 148 10.68 -1.17 -8.85
CA GLU A 148 9.67 -1.23 -9.91
C GLU A 148 9.34 0.14 -10.53
N CYS A 149 9.94 1.23 -10.06
CA CYS A 149 9.78 2.55 -10.66
C CYS A 149 10.15 2.55 -12.16
N PRO A 150 9.24 2.99 -13.06
CA PRO A 150 9.45 2.94 -14.52
C PRO A 150 10.70 3.68 -15.02
N THR A 151 11.19 4.68 -14.29
CA THR A 151 12.42 5.43 -14.63
C THR A 151 13.68 4.57 -14.56
N CYS A 152 13.75 3.58 -13.65
CA CYS A 152 14.90 2.67 -13.55
C CYS A 152 15.08 1.84 -14.83
N HIS A 153 14.02 1.65 -15.62
CA HIS A 153 14.00 0.75 -16.77
C HIS A 153 14.51 1.39 -18.07
N LEU A 154 14.55 2.72 -18.15
CA LEU A 154 15.20 3.46 -19.25
C LEU A 154 16.72 3.28 -19.27
N LEU A 155 17.28 2.78 -18.16
CA LEU A 155 18.70 2.52 -17.95
C LEU A 155 19.06 1.04 -18.14
N SER A 156 18.13 0.23 -18.65
CA SER A 156 18.43 -1.13 -19.11
C SER A 156 19.65 -1.10 -20.05
N PRO A 157 20.62 -2.02 -19.92
CA PRO A 157 21.80 -2.05 -20.77
C PRO A 157 21.48 -2.32 -22.25
N GLN A 158 20.24 -2.65 -22.60
CA GLN A 158 19.78 -2.93 -23.98
C GLN A 158 18.42 -2.26 -24.28
N PRO A 159 18.33 -0.91 -24.26
CA PRO A 159 17.06 -0.22 -24.50
C PRO A 159 16.54 -0.42 -25.94
N GLU A 160 17.45 -0.67 -26.88
CA GLU A 160 17.14 -0.94 -28.29
C GLU A 160 16.34 -2.23 -28.48
N GLN A 161 16.60 -3.27 -27.68
CA GLN A 161 15.86 -4.53 -27.73
C GLN A 161 14.42 -4.36 -27.22
N LEU A 162 14.24 -3.47 -26.23
CA LEU A 162 12.94 -3.11 -25.66
C LEU A 162 12.22 -2.00 -26.46
N LYS A 163 12.84 -1.49 -27.53
CA LYS A 163 12.35 -0.36 -28.34
C LYS A 163 12.04 0.87 -27.48
N LEU A 164 12.88 1.10 -26.49
CA LEU A 164 12.80 2.27 -25.61
C LEU A 164 13.79 3.34 -26.09
N ARG A 165 13.40 4.60 -25.90
CA ARG A 165 14.25 5.77 -26.11
C ARG A 165 14.77 6.24 -24.76
N GLN A 166 16.04 6.62 -24.67
CA GLN A 166 16.62 7.16 -23.43
C GLN A 166 16.27 8.65 -23.26
N ASP A 167 14.98 8.96 -23.29
CA ASP A 167 14.44 10.30 -23.08
C ASP A 167 13.10 10.20 -22.33
N CYS A 168 13.10 10.61 -21.06
CA CYS A 168 11.89 10.59 -20.23
C CYS A 168 10.77 11.45 -20.84
N GLY A 169 11.11 12.56 -21.51
CA GLY A 169 10.13 13.49 -22.08
C GLY A 169 9.37 12.93 -23.30
N HIS A 170 9.82 11.80 -23.82
CA HIS A 170 9.15 11.02 -24.86
C HIS A 170 7.96 10.21 -24.32
N TYR A 171 7.92 9.90 -23.03
CA TYR A 171 6.92 9.00 -22.45
C TYR A 171 5.79 9.77 -21.76
N GLY A 172 4.54 9.56 -22.19
CA GLY A 172 3.38 10.25 -21.64
C GLY A 172 3.08 9.96 -20.16
N TYR A 173 3.62 8.87 -19.61
CA TYR A 173 3.50 8.52 -18.18
C TYR A 173 4.67 8.99 -17.33
N LEU A 174 5.73 9.52 -17.94
CA LEU A 174 6.86 10.08 -17.21
C LEU A 174 6.78 11.60 -17.23
N ASP A 175 7.15 12.21 -16.11
CA ASP A 175 7.22 13.66 -16.03
C ASP A 175 8.40 14.20 -16.86
N ARG A 176 8.17 15.34 -17.51
CA ARG A 176 9.16 16.04 -18.35
C ARG A 176 10.16 16.85 -17.54
N GLU A 177 9.81 17.23 -16.30
CA GLU A 177 10.57 18.21 -15.53
C GLU A 177 11.51 17.59 -14.47
N SER A 178 11.29 16.32 -14.09
CA SER A 178 11.92 15.71 -12.92
C SER A 178 12.61 14.37 -13.20
N SER A 179 13.40 14.27 -14.27
CA SER A 179 14.09 13.02 -14.64
C SER A 179 15.29 12.64 -13.76
N SER A 180 15.71 13.50 -12.84
CA SER A 180 16.81 13.21 -11.92
C SER A 180 16.56 13.84 -10.55
N LEU A 181 16.70 13.03 -9.49
CA LEU A 181 16.62 13.48 -8.11
C LEU A 181 18.03 13.63 -7.53
N PRO A 182 18.38 14.76 -6.88
CA PRO A 182 19.67 14.93 -6.24
C PRO A 182 19.95 13.82 -5.21
N GLY A 183 21.05 13.10 -5.37
CA GLY A 183 21.46 12.02 -4.48
C GLY A 183 20.92 10.63 -4.85
N MET A 184 20.15 10.50 -5.94
CA MET A 184 19.66 9.23 -6.45
C MET A 184 20.37 8.86 -7.76
N ASP A 185 21.06 7.71 -7.78
CA ASP A 185 21.68 7.14 -8.98
C ASP A 185 20.84 5.96 -9.47
N ASP A 186 19.91 6.25 -10.38
CA ASP A 186 19.01 5.24 -10.95
C ASP A 186 19.76 4.13 -11.69
N ALA A 187 20.95 4.40 -12.24
CA ALA A 187 21.74 3.40 -12.93
C ALA A 187 22.44 2.45 -11.95
N ALA A 188 22.85 2.94 -10.78
CA ALA A 188 23.30 2.11 -9.68
C ALA A 188 22.13 1.30 -9.09
N ASN A 189 20.97 1.92 -8.87
CA ASN A 189 19.78 1.27 -8.33
C ASN A 189 19.29 0.14 -9.25
N PHE A 190 19.27 0.37 -10.56
CA PHE A 190 18.90 -0.66 -11.53
C PHE A 190 19.86 -1.85 -11.53
N ARG A 191 21.17 -1.61 -11.42
CA ARG A 191 22.17 -2.69 -11.27
C ARG A 191 21.95 -3.48 -9.98
N ALA A 192 21.70 -2.79 -8.87
CA ALA A 192 21.39 -3.43 -7.60
C ALA A 192 20.11 -4.29 -7.69
N MET A 193 19.07 -3.81 -8.37
CA MET A 193 17.84 -4.58 -8.64
C MET A 193 18.12 -5.84 -9.47
N GLN A 194 18.92 -5.74 -10.54
CA GLN A 194 19.28 -6.90 -11.36
C GLN A 194 20.11 -7.94 -10.59
N ASP A 195 21.06 -7.48 -9.77
CA ASP A 195 21.86 -8.36 -8.93
C ASP A 195 21.00 -9.04 -7.86
N ALA A 196 20.07 -8.31 -7.24
CA ALA A 196 19.09 -8.85 -6.31
C ALA A 196 18.19 -9.92 -6.95
N MET A 197 17.64 -9.67 -8.15
CA MET A 197 16.86 -10.66 -8.91
C MET A 197 17.67 -11.93 -9.17
N ARG A 198 18.96 -11.80 -9.52
CA ARG A 198 19.85 -12.95 -9.70
C ARG A 198 20.02 -13.77 -8.42
N ILE A 199 20.18 -13.10 -7.28
CA ILE A 199 20.36 -13.76 -5.96
C ILE A 199 19.08 -14.50 -5.53
N ILE A 200 17.90 -13.91 -5.75
CA ILE A 200 16.60 -14.54 -5.44
C ILE A 200 16.34 -15.77 -6.33
N GLY A 201 16.99 -15.83 -7.49
CA GLY A 201 16.93 -16.95 -8.42
C GLY A 201 16.01 -16.72 -9.60
N PHE A 202 15.88 -15.48 -10.07
CA PHE A 202 15.29 -15.19 -11.38
C PHE A 202 16.27 -15.59 -12.48
N SER A 203 15.76 -16.31 -13.48
CA SER A 203 16.54 -16.59 -14.68
C SER A 203 16.69 -15.33 -15.55
N PRO A 204 17.76 -15.22 -16.35
CA PRO A 204 17.92 -14.08 -17.27
C PRO A 204 16.72 -13.90 -18.21
N ALA A 205 16.08 -15.01 -18.63
CA ALA A 205 14.89 -14.97 -19.45
C ALA A 205 13.67 -14.37 -18.71
N GLU A 206 13.44 -14.75 -17.45
CA GLU A 206 12.38 -14.15 -16.62
C GLU A 206 12.59 -12.65 -16.40
N VAL A 207 13.84 -12.22 -16.20
CA VAL A 207 14.17 -10.79 -16.07
C VAL A 207 13.90 -10.04 -17.37
N THR A 208 14.28 -10.61 -18.52
CA THR A 208 13.94 -10.02 -19.82
C THR A 208 12.43 -9.92 -20.03
N GLU A 209 11.68 -10.99 -19.76
CA GLU A 209 10.21 -10.99 -19.86
C GLU A 209 9.57 -9.92 -18.96
N LEU A 210 10.09 -9.72 -17.74
CA LEU A 210 9.62 -8.66 -16.84
C LEU A 210 9.87 -7.28 -17.43
N LEU A 211 11.09 -7.01 -17.91
CA LEU A 211 11.46 -5.73 -18.51
C LEU A 211 10.67 -5.44 -19.79
N GLU A 212 10.36 -6.47 -20.59
CA GLU A 212 9.52 -6.36 -21.79
C GLU A 212 8.08 -5.95 -21.42
N VAL A 213 7.48 -6.55 -20.39
CA VAL A 213 6.14 -6.17 -19.92
C VAL A 213 6.14 -4.74 -19.36
N THR A 214 7.16 -4.34 -18.58
CA THR A 214 7.25 -2.96 -18.10
C THR A 214 7.45 -1.95 -19.24
N ALA A 215 8.22 -2.31 -20.27
CA ALA A 215 8.38 -1.49 -21.47
C ALA A 215 7.05 -1.29 -22.21
N VAL A 216 6.19 -2.32 -22.26
CA VAL A 216 4.83 -2.21 -22.81
C VAL A 216 3.99 -1.19 -22.04
N VAL A 217 4.06 -1.19 -20.70
CA VAL A 217 3.34 -0.20 -19.86
C VAL A 217 3.80 1.22 -20.21
N LEU A 218 5.10 1.47 -20.30
CA LEU A 218 5.64 2.78 -20.69
C LEU A 218 5.20 3.22 -22.10
N LYS A 219 5.29 2.32 -23.08
CA LYS A 219 4.92 2.62 -24.48
C LYS A 219 3.42 2.80 -24.66
N LEU A 220 2.58 2.15 -23.86
CA LEU A 220 1.13 2.38 -23.87
C LEU A 220 0.79 3.85 -23.61
N GLY A 221 1.52 4.53 -22.72
CA GLY A 221 1.32 5.96 -22.45
C GLY A 221 1.53 6.88 -23.66
N ASN A 222 2.23 6.39 -24.69
CA ASN A 222 2.49 7.14 -25.92
C ASN A 222 1.43 6.93 -27.00
N VAL A 223 0.52 5.96 -26.82
CA VAL A 223 -0.56 5.70 -27.78
C VAL A 223 -1.54 6.87 -27.72
N GLN A 224 -1.64 7.61 -28.83
CA GLN A 224 -2.54 8.73 -29.01
C GLN A 224 -3.78 8.30 -29.80
N LEU A 225 -4.93 8.79 -29.36
CA LEU A 225 -6.24 8.54 -29.97
C LEU A 225 -6.79 9.82 -30.59
N SER A 226 -7.35 9.70 -31.79
CA SER A 226 -8.03 10.77 -32.51
C SER A 226 -9.49 10.44 -32.77
N SER A 227 -10.33 11.47 -32.86
CA SER A 227 -11.73 11.33 -33.22
C SER A 227 -11.87 10.93 -34.69
N SER A 228 -12.78 9.99 -34.90
CA SER A 228 -13.19 9.47 -36.19
C SER A 228 -14.71 9.34 -36.19
N PHE A 229 -15.32 9.22 -37.38
CA PHE A 229 -16.76 9.09 -37.49
C PHE A 229 -17.09 7.82 -38.26
N GLN A 230 -18.03 7.05 -37.71
CA GLN A 230 -18.62 5.94 -38.45
C GLN A 230 -19.49 6.46 -39.60
N ALA A 231 -19.80 5.58 -40.56
CA ALA A 231 -20.78 5.88 -41.63
C ALA A 231 -22.17 6.25 -41.08
N SER A 232 -22.49 5.85 -39.84
CA SER A 232 -23.71 6.20 -39.10
C SER A 232 -23.72 7.63 -38.52
N GLY A 233 -22.60 8.35 -38.58
CA GLY A 233 -22.42 9.67 -37.96
C GLY A 233 -22.09 9.64 -36.47
N MET A 234 -21.99 8.47 -35.84
CA MET A 234 -21.55 8.33 -34.45
C MET A 234 -20.04 8.57 -34.32
N GLU A 235 -19.64 9.24 -33.24
CA GLU A 235 -18.25 9.45 -32.88
C GLU A 235 -17.59 8.12 -32.47
N ALA A 236 -16.38 7.89 -32.97
CA ALA A 236 -15.54 6.75 -32.66
C ALA A 236 -14.10 7.21 -32.46
N CYS A 237 -13.31 6.48 -31.69
CA CYS A 237 -11.87 6.72 -31.59
C CYS A 237 -11.10 5.81 -32.56
N SER A 238 -9.94 6.30 -32.99
CA SER A 238 -8.97 5.60 -33.84
C SER A 238 -7.57 5.98 -33.38
N ILE A 239 -6.58 5.14 -33.69
CA ILE A 239 -5.18 5.39 -33.32
C ILE A 239 -4.58 6.44 -34.26
N THR A 240 -4.08 7.54 -33.71
CA THR A 240 -3.50 8.64 -34.51
C THR A 240 -2.22 8.21 -35.20
N GLU A 241 -1.30 7.59 -34.45
CA GLU A 241 0.00 7.12 -34.94
C GLU A 241 0.20 5.64 -34.62
N PRO A 242 0.20 4.75 -35.64
CA PRO A 242 0.27 3.31 -35.40
C PRO A 242 1.68 2.81 -35.08
N GLN A 243 2.71 3.66 -35.08
CA GLN A 243 4.09 3.24 -34.85
C GLN A 243 4.27 2.64 -33.46
N GLU A 244 3.86 3.37 -32.42
CA GLU A 244 3.96 2.89 -31.02
C GLU A 244 3.18 1.58 -30.82
N LEU A 245 1.97 1.50 -31.38
CA LEU A 245 1.14 0.30 -31.32
C LEU A 245 1.82 -0.91 -31.99
N ARG A 246 2.41 -0.71 -33.18
CA ARG A 246 3.15 -1.78 -33.88
C ARG A 246 4.36 -2.23 -33.10
N GLU A 247 5.11 -1.31 -32.50
CA GLU A 247 6.28 -1.64 -31.69
C GLU A 247 5.88 -2.47 -30.46
N ILE A 248 4.80 -2.09 -29.75
CA ILE A 248 4.20 -2.85 -28.65
C ILE A 248 3.80 -4.25 -29.12
N CYS A 249 3.02 -4.34 -30.20
CA CYS A 249 2.53 -5.62 -30.74
C CYS A 249 3.67 -6.55 -31.16
N GLN A 250 4.76 -6.01 -31.69
CA GLN A 250 5.96 -6.78 -32.02
C GLN A 250 6.68 -7.31 -30.77
N LEU A 251 6.71 -6.56 -29.65
CA LEU A 251 7.30 -7.02 -28.39
C LEU A 251 6.50 -8.19 -27.79
N ILE A 252 5.17 -8.07 -27.76
CA ILE A 252 4.30 -9.07 -27.13
C ILE A 252 3.88 -10.22 -28.07
N GLY A 253 4.23 -10.12 -29.36
CA GLY A 253 3.87 -11.07 -30.39
C GLY A 253 2.36 -11.14 -30.66
N LEU A 254 1.70 -9.99 -30.76
CA LEU A 254 0.27 -9.84 -31.04
C LEU A 254 0.05 -9.19 -32.42
N ASP A 255 -1.09 -9.46 -33.06
CA ASP A 255 -1.46 -8.75 -34.29
C ASP A 255 -1.94 -7.32 -33.98
N PRO A 256 -1.42 -6.27 -34.65
CA PRO A 256 -1.79 -4.88 -34.36
C PRO A 256 -3.29 -4.59 -34.46
N SER A 257 -4.01 -5.25 -35.36
CA SER A 257 -5.46 -5.02 -35.53
C SER A 257 -6.25 -5.49 -34.31
N THR A 258 -5.75 -6.51 -33.59
CA THR A 258 -6.41 -7.04 -32.39
C THR A 258 -6.34 -6.03 -31.24
N LEU A 259 -5.16 -5.42 -31.03
CA LEU A 259 -5.00 -4.42 -29.97
C LEU A 259 -5.71 -3.10 -30.32
N GLU A 260 -5.65 -2.68 -31.59
CA GLU A 260 -6.39 -1.51 -32.07
C GLU A 260 -7.90 -1.67 -31.86
N GLN A 261 -8.47 -2.81 -32.25
CA GLN A 261 -9.89 -3.08 -32.03
C GLN A 261 -10.24 -3.06 -30.53
N ALA A 262 -9.41 -3.68 -29.67
CA ALA A 262 -9.66 -3.72 -28.23
C ALA A 262 -9.57 -2.34 -27.55
N LEU A 263 -8.73 -1.43 -28.05
CA LEU A 263 -8.60 -0.06 -27.54
C LEU A 263 -9.70 0.87 -28.06
N CYS A 264 -10.21 0.63 -29.28
CA CYS A 264 -11.17 1.52 -29.93
C CYS A 264 -12.62 1.06 -29.86
N SER A 265 -12.87 -0.17 -29.40
CA SER A 265 -14.21 -0.75 -29.35
C SER A 265 -14.39 -1.67 -28.13
N ARG A 266 -15.65 -1.93 -27.77
CA ARG A 266 -16.04 -2.87 -26.73
C ARG A 266 -17.14 -3.81 -27.22
N THR A 267 -17.05 -5.07 -26.84
CA THR A 267 -18.01 -6.12 -27.19
C THR A 267 -18.98 -6.31 -26.04
N VAL A 268 -20.23 -5.92 -26.25
CA VAL A 268 -21.33 -6.13 -25.29
C VAL A 268 -22.05 -7.42 -25.67
N LYS A 269 -22.06 -8.40 -24.75
CA LYS A 269 -22.88 -9.61 -24.92
C LYS A 269 -24.23 -9.39 -24.24
N ALA A 270 -25.31 -9.39 -25.01
CA ALA A 270 -26.68 -9.30 -24.51
C ALA A 270 -27.44 -10.57 -24.89
N ARG A 271 -27.66 -11.46 -23.91
CA ARG A 271 -28.40 -12.75 -23.93
C ARG A 271 -28.16 -13.68 -25.13
N ASP A 272 -28.38 -13.26 -26.38
CA ASP A 272 -28.19 -14.03 -27.62
C ASP A 272 -27.38 -13.30 -28.70
N GLU A 273 -27.01 -12.02 -28.50
CA GLU A 273 -26.26 -11.22 -29.48
C GLU A 273 -24.96 -10.65 -28.89
N THR A 274 -23.90 -10.66 -29.71
CA THR A 274 -22.64 -9.98 -29.42
C THR A 274 -22.52 -8.74 -30.29
N VAL A 275 -22.69 -7.57 -29.68
CA VAL A 275 -22.65 -6.29 -30.40
C VAL A 275 -21.33 -5.60 -30.12
N LEU A 276 -20.62 -5.25 -31.20
CA LEU A 276 -19.42 -4.40 -31.12
C LEU A 276 -19.86 -2.94 -31.08
N THR A 277 -19.48 -2.23 -30.02
CA THR A 277 -19.75 -0.80 -29.83
C THR A 277 -18.45 -0.03 -29.89
N THR A 278 -18.36 1.01 -30.70
CA THR A 278 -17.17 1.89 -30.72
C THR A 278 -17.10 2.78 -29.49
N LEU A 279 -15.88 3.09 -29.07
CA LEU A 279 -15.60 3.97 -27.94
C LEU A 279 -15.35 5.39 -28.41
N THR A 280 -15.71 6.38 -27.60
CA THR A 280 -15.30 7.77 -27.80
C THR A 280 -13.83 7.97 -27.44
N VAL A 281 -13.21 9.09 -27.84
CA VAL A 281 -11.79 9.37 -27.53
C VAL A 281 -11.50 9.33 -26.02
N PRO A 282 -12.30 9.96 -25.13
CA PRO A 282 -12.09 9.84 -23.69
C PRO A 282 -12.19 8.40 -23.17
N GLN A 283 -13.13 7.60 -23.71
CA GLN A 283 -13.29 6.19 -23.32
C GLN A 283 -12.11 5.32 -23.79
N GLY A 284 -11.54 5.62 -24.95
CA GLY A 284 -10.34 4.94 -25.44
C GLY A 284 -9.12 5.24 -24.56
N TYR A 285 -8.91 6.51 -24.17
CA TYR A 285 -7.82 6.87 -23.25
C TYR A 285 -7.98 6.19 -21.89
N TYR A 286 -9.20 6.18 -21.38
CA TYR A 286 -9.53 5.44 -20.16
C TYR A 286 -9.20 3.93 -20.28
N GLY A 287 -9.57 3.28 -21.39
CA GLY A 287 -9.25 1.87 -21.62
C GLY A 287 -7.75 1.60 -21.72
N ARG A 288 -7.00 2.51 -22.37
CA ARG A 288 -5.53 2.46 -22.46
C ARG A 288 -4.88 2.54 -21.08
N ASP A 289 -5.29 3.51 -20.26
CA ASP A 289 -4.71 3.75 -18.94
C ASP A 289 -5.10 2.65 -17.94
N ALA A 290 -6.34 2.15 -18.01
CA ALA A 290 -6.77 0.98 -17.24
C ALA A 290 -5.95 -0.26 -17.61
N LEU A 291 -5.68 -0.49 -18.90
CA LEU A 291 -4.81 -1.58 -19.35
C LEU A 291 -3.39 -1.45 -18.78
N ALA A 292 -2.79 -0.26 -18.88
CA ALA A 292 -1.44 -0.01 -18.36
C ALA A 292 -1.35 -0.27 -16.84
N LYS A 293 -2.28 0.29 -16.05
CA LYS A 293 -2.37 0.09 -14.59
C LYS A 293 -2.57 -1.39 -14.23
N ASN A 294 -3.46 -2.08 -14.95
CA ASN A 294 -3.75 -3.50 -14.70
C ASN A 294 -2.56 -4.40 -15.07
N ILE A 295 -1.83 -4.13 -16.16
CA ILE A 295 -0.62 -4.87 -16.50
C ILE A 295 0.41 -4.71 -15.37
N TYR A 296 0.68 -3.48 -14.95
CA TYR A 296 1.68 -3.19 -13.93
C TYR A 296 1.31 -3.80 -12.56
N SER A 297 0.07 -3.60 -12.11
CA SER A 297 -0.43 -4.17 -10.84
C SER A 297 -0.34 -5.70 -10.82
N ARG A 298 -0.73 -6.36 -11.91
CA ARG A 298 -0.65 -7.83 -12.01
C ARG A 298 0.78 -8.34 -12.14
N LEU A 299 1.67 -7.58 -12.78
CA LEU A 299 3.09 -7.87 -12.84
C LEU A 299 3.71 -7.84 -11.44
N PHE A 300 3.39 -6.83 -10.63
CA PHE A 300 3.80 -6.75 -9.23
C PHE A 300 3.29 -7.95 -8.41
N ASP A 301 2.01 -8.31 -8.54
CA ASP A 301 1.44 -9.51 -7.90
C ASP A 301 2.16 -10.79 -8.32
N TRP A 302 2.53 -10.90 -9.61
CA TRP A 302 3.30 -12.02 -10.12
C TRP A 302 4.72 -12.05 -9.54
N LEU A 303 5.38 -10.90 -9.47
CA LEU A 303 6.72 -10.75 -8.89
C LEU A 303 6.72 -11.22 -7.43
N VAL A 304 5.76 -10.75 -6.63
CA VAL A 304 5.61 -11.16 -5.22
C VAL A 304 5.37 -12.67 -5.11
N LYS A 305 4.51 -13.25 -5.95
CA LYS A 305 4.29 -14.71 -5.99
C LYS A 305 5.56 -15.48 -6.38
N ARG A 306 6.34 -14.95 -7.33
CA ARG A 306 7.58 -15.56 -7.81
C ARG A 306 8.68 -15.52 -6.75
N ILE A 307 8.80 -14.43 -6.00
CA ILE A 307 9.68 -14.31 -4.82
C ILE A 307 9.21 -15.30 -3.75
N ASN A 308 7.92 -15.35 -3.45
CA ASN A 308 7.35 -16.27 -2.46
C ASN A 308 7.61 -17.76 -2.79
N THR A 309 7.63 -18.11 -4.07
CA THR A 309 7.97 -19.48 -4.52
C THR A 309 9.40 -19.87 -4.14
N SER A 310 10.33 -18.92 -4.08
CA SER A 310 11.74 -19.16 -3.71
C SER A 310 11.94 -19.42 -2.21
N ILE A 311 11.04 -18.90 -1.38
CA ILE A 311 11.04 -19.04 0.10
C ILE A 311 9.99 -20.05 0.60
N GLN A 312 9.23 -20.67 -0.31
CA GLN A 312 8.12 -21.54 0.06
C GLN A 312 8.62 -22.81 0.77
N VAL A 313 8.11 -23.02 1.99
CA VAL A 313 8.40 -24.22 2.78
C VAL A 313 7.64 -25.42 2.21
N LYS A 314 8.35 -26.53 1.97
CA LYS A 314 7.85 -27.74 1.29
C LYS A 314 7.10 -28.75 2.18
N SER A 315 7.06 -28.56 3.51
CA SER A 315 6.52 -29.53 4.47
C SER A 315 5.06 -29.24 4.85
N ASP A 316 4.18 -30.25 4.84
CA ASP A 316 2.75 -30.12 5.19
C ASP A 316 2.45 -30.10 6.70
N GLU A 317 3.48 -29.94 7.55
CA GLU A 317 3.33 -29.91 9.00
C GLU A 317 2.66 -28.62 9.51
N GLN A 318 2.05 -28.70 10.70
CA GLN A 318 1.52 -27.53 11.42
C GLN A 318 2.64 -26.51 11.65
N ARG A 319 2.42 -25.27 11.22
CA ARG A 319 3.43 -24.21 11.23
C ARG A 319 3.02 -23.11 12.19
N ARG A 320 4.02 -22.50 12.80
CA ARG A 320 3.91 -21.29 13.60
C ARG A 320 4.53 -20.15 12.81
N VAL A 321 3.88 -19.00 12.81
CA VAL A 321 4.28 -17.85 11.98
C VAL A 321 4.62 -16.66 12.84
N MET A 322 5.77 -16.05 12.55
CA MET A 322 6.13 -14.71 13.03
C MET A 322 6.19 -13.79 11.82
N GLY A 323 5.18 -12.94 11.67
CA GLY A 323 5.10 -11.96 10.60
C GLY A 323 5.60 -10.60 11.05
N VAL A 324 6.19 -9.85 10.12
CA VAL A 324 6.40 -8.41 10.25
C VAL A 324 5.52 -7.74 9.21
N LEU A 325 4.74 -6.75 9.63
CA LEU A 325 3.81 -6.03 8.80
C LEU A 325 4.24 -4.57 8.77
N ASP A 326 4.88 -4.16 7.68
CA ASP A 326 5.25 -2.77 7.40
C ASP A 326 4.11 -2.09 6.66
N ILE A 327 3.49 -1.08 7.27
CA ILE A 327 2.39 -0.32 6.67
C ILE A 327 2.77 1.15 6.58
N TYR A 328 2.39 1.77 5.46
CA TYR A 328 2.51 3.19 5.24
C TYR A 328 1.82 3.99 6.36
N GLY A 329 2.46 5.08 6.78
CA GLY A 329 1.92 5.99 7.78
C GLY A 329 0.67 6.73 7.31
N PHE A 330 0.08 7.49 8.22
CA PHE A 330 -1.00 8.41 7.91
C PHE A 330 -0.49 9.57 7.04
N GLU A 331 -1.25 10.00 6.03
CA GLU A 331 -0.83 11.06 5.08
C GLU A 331 -1.72 12.29 5.18
N ILE A 332 -1.10 13.47 5.33
CA ILE A 332 -1.78 14.77 5.29
C ILE A 332 -0.96 15.71 4.39
N PHE A 333 -1.37 15.81 3.13
CA PHE A 333 -0.77 16.73 2.16
C PHE A 333 -1.59 18.00 2.00
N GLN A 334 -1.02 18.97 1.27
CA GLN A 334 -1.75 20.19 0.89
C GLN A 334 -2.91 19.87 -0.06
N ASP A 335 -2.74 18.88 -0.94
CA ASP A 335 -3.79 18.35 -1.81
C ASP A 335 -3.87 16.82 -1.61
N ASN A 336 -4.98 16.33 -1.06
CA ASN A 336 -5.19 14.91 -0.79
C ASN A 336 -6.18 14.34 -1.80
N GLY A 337 -5.76 13.32 -2.54
CA GLY A 337 -6.58 12.64 -3.53
C GLY A 337 -7.25 11.36 -3.01
N PHE A 338 -7.67 10.52 -3.95
CA PHE A 338 -8.24 9.20 -3.67
C PHE A 338 -7.23 8.26 -2.99
N GLU A 339 -5.95 8.36 -3.36
CA GLU A 339 -4.86 7.57 -2.81
C GLU A 339 -4.70 7.81 -1.31
N GLN A 340 -4.57 9.08 -0.91
CA GLN A 340 -4.51 9.48 0.51
C GLN A 340 -5.78 9.03 1.26
N PHE A 341 -6.95 9.12 0.62
CA PHE A 341 -8.20 8.67 1.22
C PHE A 341 -8.19 7.16 1.55
N ILE A 342 -7.70 6.31 0.66
CA ILE A 342 -7.55 4.87 0.91
C ILE A 342 -6.46 4.58 1.95
N ILE A 343 -5.35 5.33 1.90
CA ILE A 343 -4.24 5.22 2.87
C ILE A 343 -4.73 5.53 4.29
N ASN A 344 -5.43 6.64 4.45
CA ASN A 344 -5.95 7.09 5.75
C ASN A 344 -7.08 6.19 6.24
N TYR A 345 -7.92 5.66 5.35
CA TYR A 345 -8.91 4.62 5.71
C TYR A 345 -8.25 3.37 6.29
N CYS A 346 -7.19 2.85 5.65
CA CYS A 346 -6.45 1.70 6.16
C CYS A 346 -5.87 1.97 7.56
N ASN A 347 -5.25 3.14 7.75
CA ASN A 347 -4.72 3.57 9.05
C ASN A 347 -5.81 3.74 10.11
N GLU A 348 -6.99 4.25 9.75
CA GLU A 348 -8.14 4.35 10.65
C GLU A 348 -8.59 2.97 11.15
N LYS A 349 -8.61 1.97 10.25
CA LYS A 349 -8.93 0.57 10.61
C LYS A 349 -7.88 -0.05 11.51
N LEU A 350 -6.59 0.18 11.24
CA LEU A 350 -5.50 -0.32 12.07
C LEU A 350 -5.56 0.28 13.47
N GLN A 351 -5.78 1.60 13.55
CA GLN A 351 -5.90 2.31 14.82
C GLN A 351 -7.14 1.85 15.62
N GLN A 352 -8.28 1.63 14.96
CA GLN A 352 -9.48 1.06 15.60
C GLN A 352 -9.16 -0.29 16.27
N ILE A 353 -8.48 -1.18 15.56
CA ILE A 353 -8.14 -2.51 16.07
C ILE A 353 -7.12 -2.41 17.20
N PHE A 354 -6.08 -1.59 17.03
CA PHE A 354 -5.07 -1.35 18.05
C PHE A 354 -5.69 -0.92 19.39
N ILE A 355 -6.59 0.08 19.37
CA ILE A 355 -7.25 0.56 20.58
C ILE A 355 -8.13 -0.53 21.20
N LEU A 356 -8.94 -1.23 20.40
CA LEU A 356 -9.84 -2.27 20.89
C LEU A 356 -9.08 -3.45 21.50
N MET A 357 -7.98 -3.89 20.86
CA MET A 357 -7.15 -4.97 21.37
C MET A 357 -6.43 -4.58 22.65
N THR A 358 -5.83 -3.39 22.69
CA THR A 358 -5.16 -2.85 23.89
C THR A 358 -6.13 -2.75 25.06
N LEU A 359 -7.31 -2.14 24.84
CA LEU A 359 -8.33 -1.98 25.88
C LEU A 359 -8.81 -3.32 26.43
N LYS A 360 -9.01 -4.30 25.53
CA LYS A 360 -9.44 -5.65 25.91
C LYS A 360 -8.36 -6.36 26.73
N GLU A 361 -7.10 -6.29 26.32
CA GLU A 361 -5.99 -6.90 27.05
C GLU A 361 -5.82 -6.31 28.46
N GLU A 362 -5.89 -4.98 28.58
CA GLU A 362 -5.87 -4.30 29.89
C GLU A 362 -7.06 -4.71 30.77
N GLN A 363 -8.28 -4.79 30.21
CA GLN A 363 -9.46 -5.25 30.94
C GLN A 363 -9.32 -6.69 31.45
N GLU A 364 -8.78 -7.59 30.61
CA GLU A 364 -8.53 -8.98 30.98
C GLU A 364 -7.50 -9.10 32.10
N GLU A 365 -6.47 -8.24 32.10
CA GLU A 365 -5.47 -8.19 33.18
C GLU A 365 -6.07 -7.68 34.49
N TYR A 366 -6.86 -6.60 34.45
CA TYR A 366 -7.55 -6.08 35.64
C TYR A 366 -8.46 -7.13 36.28
N VAL A 367 -9.21 -7.86 35.47
CA VAL A 367 -10.07 -8.96 35.93
C VAL A 367 -9.25 -10.09 36.55
N ARG A 368 -8.10 -10.44 35.96
CA ARG A 368 -7.21 -11.48 36.47
C ARG A 368 -6.62 -11.12 37.84
N GLU A 369 -6.24 -9.87 38.02
CA GLU A 369 -5.71 -9.33 39.27
C GLU A 369 -6.80 -8.99 40.30
N GLY A 370 -8.08 -9.15 39.95
CA GLY A 370 -9.20 -8.85 40.84
C GLY A 370 -9.40 -7.35 41.10
N ILE A 371 -8.91 -6.49 40.20
CA ILE A 371 -9.02 -5.03 40.28
C ILE A 371 -10.28 -4.57 39.54
N GLN A 372 -11.03 -3.65 40.15
CA GLN A 372 -12.21 -3.08 39.50
C GLN A 372 -11.82 -2.22 38.30
N TRP A 373 -12.42 -2.53 37.14
CA TRP A 373 -12.27 -1.72 35.93
C TRP A 373 -12.96 -0.36 36.09
N THR A 374 -12.22 0.71 35.81
CA THR A 374 -12.77 2.07 35.66
C THR A 374 -12.90 2.36 34.17
N PRO A 375 -14.09 2.68 33.64
CA PRO A 375 -14.25 3.04 32.24
C PRO A 375 -13.37 4.22 31.85
N VAL A 376 -12.54 4.01 30.83
CA VAL A 376 -11.70 5.06 30.23
C VAL A 376 -12.42 5.63 29.02
N GLU A 377 -12.52 6.96 28.95
CA GLU A 377 -13.02 7.63 27.75
C GLU A 377 -11.94 7.61 26.68
N PHE A 378 -12.27 7.09 25.50
CA PHE A 378 -11.38 7.08 24.34
C PHE A 378 -12.17 7.41 23.08
N PHE A 379 -11.46 7.75 22.01
CA PHE A 379 -12.06 8.06 20.72
C PHE A 379 -12.42 6.78 19.95
N ASP A 380 -13.70 6.58 19.60
CA ASP A 380 -14.13 5.44 18.80
C ASP A 380 -13.96 5.69 17.30
N ASN A 381 -12.86 5.19 16.75
CA ASN A 381 -12.55 5.20 15.31
C ASN A 381 -13.60 4.46 14.47
N GLY A 382 -14.42 3.60 15.06
CA GLY A 382 -15.48 2.85 14.37
C GLY A 382 -16.49 3.75 13.68
N ILE A 383 -16.72 4.97 14.19
CA ILE A 383 -17.61 5.96 13.59
C ILE A 383 -17.08 6.42 12.23
N ILE A 384 -15.77 6.69 12.12
CA ILE A 384 -15.12 7.10 10.87
C ILE A 384 -15.00 5.91 9.92
N CYS A 385 -14.67 4.72 10.44
CA CYS A 385 -14.62 3.50 9.65
C CYS A 385 -15.98 3.23 8.99
N ASN A 386 -17.08 3.35 9.75
CA ASN A 386 -18.44 3.17 9.24
C ASN A 386 -18.82 4.27 8.23
N LEU A 387 -18.45 5.52 8.46
CA LEU A 387 -18.64 6.62 7.50
C LEU A 387 -18.03 6.26 6.13
N ILE A 388 -16.86 5.63 6.11
CA ILE A 388 -16.14 5.28 4.87
C ILE A 388 -16.65 3.97 4.26
N GLU A 389 -16.74 2.91 5.07
CA GLU A 389 -16.86 1.52 4.60
C GLU A 389 -18.28 0.95 4.65
N ASN A 390 -19.29 1.68 5.11
CA ASN A 390 -20.65 1.14 5.15
C ASN A 390 -21.12 0.70 3.74
N ASN A 391 -21.63 -0.54 3.63
CA ASN A 391 -22.05 -1.11 2.34
C ASN A 391 -23.23 -0.40 1.69
N THR A 392 -24.08 0.25 2.49
CA THR A 392 -25.31 0.91 2.01
C THR A 392 -25.21 2.42 1.96
N SER A 393 -24.42 3.01 2.85
CA SER A 393 -24.39 4.45 3.07
C SER A 393 -22.97 4.98 3.35
N GLY A 394 -21.93 4.24 2.96
CA GLY A 394 -20.53 4.65 3.15
C GLY A 394 -20.02 5.40 1.94
N ILE A 395 -18.98 6.22 2.12
CA ILE A 395 -18.38 7.00 1.03
C ILE A 395 -17.96 6.08 -0.14
N LEU A 396 -17.35 4.92 0.14
CA LEU A 396 -16.95 3.97 -0.90
C LEU A 396 -18.15 3.38 -1.66
N ALA A 397 -19.23 3.04 -0.95
CA ALA A 397 -20.44 2.53 -1.59
C ALA A 397 -21.11 3.59 -2.48
N MET A 398 -21.11 4.86 -2.05
CA MET A 398 -21.62 5.96 -2.87
C MET A 398 -20.75 6.21 -4.09
N LEU A 399 -19.43 6.06 -3.97
CA LEU A 399 -18.49 6.18 -5.08
C LEU A 399 -18.71 5.06 -6.12
N ASP A 400 -18.91 3.83 -5.66
CA ASP A 400 -19.24 2.68 -6.52
C ASP A 400 -20.56 2.89 -7.26
N GLU A 401 -21.59 3.40 -6.58
CA GLU A 401 -22.89 3.67 -7.19
C GLU A 401 -22.80 4.77 -8.27
N GLU A 402 -22.04 5.84 -8.02
CA GLU A 402 -21.82 6.89 -9.03
C GLU A 402 -21.01 6.39 -10.22
N CYS A 403 -20.08 5.45 -10.03
CA CYS A 403 -19.34 4.82 -11.14
C CYS A 403 -20.24 3.95 -12.03
N LEU A 404 -21.29 3.35 -11.47
CA LEU A 404 -22.21 2.45 -12.17
C LEU A 404 -23.46 3.16 -12.73
N ARG A 405 -23.66 4.45 -12.42
CA ARG A 405 -24.85 5.20 -12.81
C ARG A 405 -24.91 5.42 -14.33
N PRO A 406 -26.07 5.15 -14.96
CA PRO A 406 -26.29 5.54 -16.35
C PRO A 406 -26.45 7.07 -16.46
N GLY A 407 -25.62 7.74 -17.27
CA GLY A 407 -25.70 9.18 -17.53
C GLY A 407 -24.34 9.87 -17.53
N VAL A 408 -24.35 11.20 -17.49
CA VAL A 408 -23.13 12.01 -17.31
C VAL A 408 -22.70 11.87 -15.86
N VAL A 409 -21.63 11.11 -15.65
CA VAL A 409 -21.00 10.97 -14.34
C VAL A 409 -20.08 12.17 -14.13
N ASN A 410 -20.26 12.91 -13.03
CA ASN A 410 -19.39 14.02 -12.67
C ASN A 410 -19.09 14.01 -11.17
N GLU A 411 -17.91 14.50 -10.80
CA GLU A 411 -17.45 14.52 -9.40
C GLU A 411 -18.32 15.42 -8.51
N ASP A 412 -18.96 16.43 -9.11
CA ASP A 412 -19.87 17.35 -8.40
C ASP A 412 -21.15 16.64 -7.92
N THR A 413 -21.67 15.68 -8.70
CA THR A 413 -22.82 14.83 -8.33
C THR A 413 -22.46 13.89 -7.19
N PHE A 414 -21.25 13.31 -7.23
CA PHE A 414 -20.73 12.53 -6.12
C PHE A 414 -20.65 13.37 -4.84
N LEU A 415 -20.04 14.56 -4.90
CA LEU A 415 -19.94 15.46 -3.74
C LEU A 415 -21.31 15.90 -3.22
N THR A 416 -22.24 16.23 -4.10
CA THR A 416 -23.61 16.61 -3.72
C THR A 416 -24.31 15.46 -3.00
N LYS A 417 -24.13 14.22 -3.47
CA LYS A 417 -24.68 13.03 -2.84
C LYS A 417 -24.09 12.80 -1.44
N LEU A 418 -22.77 12.97 -1.28
CA LEU A 418 -22.12 12.92 0.03
C LEU A 418 -22.68 14.01 0.97
N ASN A 419 -22.85 15.24 0.47
CA ASN A 419 -23.39 16.35 1.25
C ASN A 419 -24.81 16.07 1.74
N GLN A 420 -25.67 15.49 0.91
CA GLN A 420 -27.03 15.12 1.28
C GLN A 420 -27.05 14.03 2.36
N LEU A 421 -26.21 13.00 2.22
CA LEU A 421 -26.19 11.85 3.12
C LEU A 421 -25.55 12.18 4.48
N PHE A 422 -24.48 12.98 4.47
CA PHE A 422 -23.64 13.23 5.65
C PHE A 422 -23.75 14.64 6.22
N ALA A 423 -24.75 15.44 5.83
CA ALA A 423 -24.95 16.81 6.30
C ALA A 423 -24.90 16.98 7.83
N THR A 424 -25.42 15.99 8.56
CA THR A 424 -25.51 15.98 10.02
C THR A 424 -24.40 15.17 10.69
N HIS A 425 -23.55 14.48 9.92
CA HIS A 425 -22.49 13.66 10.48
C HIS A 425 -21.41 14.53 11.12
N LYS A 426 -21.01 14.23 12.37
CA LYS A 426 -20.05 15.07 13.11
C LYS A 426 -18.65 15.07 12.49
N HIS A 427 -18.27 13.94 11.89
CA HIS A 427 -16.94 13.76 11.32
C HIS A 427 -16.85 14.10 9.83
N TYR A 428 -17.91 14.61 9.20
CA TYR A 428 -17.93 15.01 7.79
C TYR A 428 -18.17 16.52 7.68
N GLU A 429 -17.35 17.20 6.88
CA GLU A 429 -17.53 18.61 6.53
C GLU A 429 -17.38 18.80 5.03
N SER A 430 -18.21 19.64 4.44
CA SER A 430 -18.01 20.24 3.13
C SER A 430 -18.37 21.71 3.17
N LYS A 431 -18.01 22.45 2.12
CA LYS A 431 -18.37 23.87 2.02
C LYS A 431 -19.88 24.09 2.15
N GLU A 432 -20.67 23.20 1.56
CA GLU A 432 -22.14 23.25 1.62
C GLU A 432 -22.66 23.00 3.04
N THR A 433 -22.15 21.97 3.73
CA THR A 433 -22.61 21.65 5.09
C THR A 433 -22.19 22.72 6.10
N GLN A 434 -21.01 23.33 5.94
CA GLN A 434 -20.56 24.42 6.79
C GLN A 434 -21.37 25.70 6.56
N ASN A 435 -21.65 26.05 5.30
CA ASN A 435 -22.53 27.16 4.96
C ASN A 435 -23.94 26.98 5.53
N ALA A 436 -24.50 25.76 5.48
CA ALA A 436 -25.78 25.43 6.09
C ALA A 436 -25.78 25.64 7.61
N ARG A 437 -24.64 25.41 8.28
CA ARG A 437 -24.42 25.70 9.71
C ARG A 437 -24.02 27.15 9.99
N ARG A 438 -23.99 28.02 8.96
CA ARG A 438 -23.55 29.43 9.03
C ARG A 438 -22.11 29.60 9.53
N VAL A 439 -21.27 28.60 9.29
CA VAL A 439 -19.83 28.65 9.59
C VAL A 439 -19.08 28.97 8.30
N THR A 440 -18.33 30.07 8.30
CA THR A 440 -17.47 30.43 7.16
C THR A 440 -16.09 29.86 7.38
N ASP A 441 -15.73 28.83 6.63
CA ASP A 441 -14.40 28.23 6.65
C ASP A 441 -13.70 28.48 5.30
N THR A 442 -12.68 29.35 5.32
CA THR A 442 -11.89 29.69 4.12
C THR A 442 -10.91 28.58 3.73
N SER A 443 -10.65 27.62 4.61
CA SER A 443 -9.73 26.50 4.38
C SER A 443 -10.39 25.32 3.66
N LEU A 444 -11.69 25.40 3.34
CA LEU A 444 -12.45 24.32 2.69
C LEU A 444 -12.91 24.73 1.28
N PRO A 445 -12.21 24.28 0.21
CA PRO A 445 -12.57 24.59 -1.16
C PRO A 445 -13.90 23.98 -1.62
N ALA A 446 -14.41 24.41 -2.78
CA ALA A 446 -15.74 24.01 -3.27
C ALA A 446 -15.83 22.54 -3.71
N ARG A 447 -14.76 21.99 -4.34
CA ARG A 447 -14.68 20.59 -4.79
C ARG A 447 -13.98 19.69 -3.77
N CYS A 448 -14.20 19.96 -2.48
CA CYS A 448 -13.58 19.20 -1.41
C CYS A 448 -14.60 18.80 -0.34
N PHE A 449 -14.33 17.66 0.27
CA PHE A 449 -14.91 17.28 1.56
C PHE A 449 -13.78 17.06 2.56
N ARG A 450 -14.10 17.07 3.84
CA ARG A 450 -13.14 16.92 4.93
C ARG A 450 -13.65 15.91 5.93
N ILE A 451 -12.75 15.03 6.36
CA ILE A 451 -13.02 14.03 7.37
C ILE A 451 -12.18 14.36 8.61
N HIS A 452 -12.81 14.23 9.77
CA HIS A 452 -12.13 14.29 11.05
C HIS A 452 -11.62 12.89 11.41
N HIS A 453 -10.38 12.61 11.03
CA HIS A 453 -9.67 11.39 11.38
C HIS A 453 -9.11 11.44 12.80
N TYR A 454 -8.62 10.32 13.32
CA TYR A 454 -7.93 10.28 14.61
C TYR A 454 -6.67 11.16 14.65
N ALA A 455 -5.99 11.31 13.51
CA ALA A 455 -4.78 12.12 13.36
C ALA A 455 -5.08 13.60 13.05
N GLY A 456 -6.37 13.97 12.89
CA GLY A 456 -6.79 15.34 12.63
C GLY A 456 -7.71 15.50 11.41
N LYS A 457 -7.93 16.76 11.04
CA LYS A 457 -8.81 17.12 9.90
C LYS A 457 -8.05 16.98 8.59
N VAL A 458 -8.53 16.11 7.69
CA VAL A 458 -7.96 15.93 6.35
C VAL A 458 -8.95 16.37 5.30
N THR A 459 -8.52 17.24 4.39
CA THR A 459 -9.35 17.77 3.29
C THR A 459 -8.99 17.04 1.99
N TYR A 460 -9.98 16.38 1.39
CA TYR A 460 -9.84 15.60 0.18
C TYR A 460 -10.47 16.31 -1.01
N ASN A 461 -9.73 16.39 -2.11
CA ASN A 461 -10.18 16.92 -3.38
C ASN A 461 -10.89 15.81 -4.17
N VAL A 462 -12.15 16.02 -4.56
CA VAL A 462 -12.92 14.98 -5.28
C VAL A 462 -12.45 14.76 -6.71
N THR A 463 -11.53 15.59 -7.21
CA THR A 463 -11.02 15.48 -8.56
C THR A 463 -10.24 14.19 -8.79
N GLY A 464 -10.64 13.45 -9.83
CA GLY A 464 -10.15 12.13 -10.17
C GLY A 464 -10.74 10.98 -9.36
N PHE A 465 -11.61 11.18 -8.35
CA PHE A 465 -12.11 10.07 -7.51
C PHE A 465 -12.87 9.02 -8.33
N ILE A 466 -13.75 9.46 -9.21
CA ILE A 466 -14.57 8.55 -10.03
C ILE A 466 -13.68 7.83 -11.04
N GLU A 467 -12.78 8.55 -11.72
CA GLU A 467 -11.85 7.98 -12.68
C GLU A 467 -10.94 6.94 -12.02
N LYS A 468 -10.40 7.23 -10.83
CA LYS A 468 -9.53 6.33 -10.09
C LYS A 468 -10.27 5.13 -9.50
N ASN A 469 -11.55 5.29 -9.15
CA ASN A 469 -12.37 4.18 -8.65
C ASN A 469 -12.84 3.23 -9.76
N ASN A 470 -13.13 3.81 -10.92
CA ASN A 470 -13.48 3.10 -12.12
C ASN A 470 -12.16 2.58 -12.72
N ASP A 471 -11.66 1.42 -12.29
CA ASP A 471 -10.51 0.74 -12.93
C ASP A 471 -11.00 -0.49 -13.71
N LEU A 472 -12.06 -0.30 -14.51
CA LEU A 472 -12.72 -1.37 -15.26
C LEU A 472 -11.91 -1.72 -16.51
N LEU A 473 -11.17 -2.82 -16.45
CA LEU A 473 -10.58 -3.42 -17.64
C LEU A 473 -11.66 -4.09 -18.50
N PHE A 474 -11.87 -3.59 -19.72
CA PHE A 474 -12.80 -4.22 -20.66
C PHE A 474 -12.33 -5.63 -21.05
N ARG A 475 -13.29 -6.55 -21.21
CA ARG A 475 -12.99 -7.95 -21.55
C ARG A 475 -12.13 -8.08 -22.80
N ASP A 476 -12.38 -7.23 -23.80
CA ASP A 476 -11.67 -7.30 -25.08
C ASP A 476 -10.17 -6.99 -24.91
N LEU A 477 -9.81 -6.13 -23.95
CA LEU A 477 -8.42 -5.86 -23.58
C LEU A 477 -7.79 -7.09 -22.91
N SER A 478 -8.47 -7.73 -21.94
CA SER A 478 -8.00 -8.99 -21.34
C SER A 478 -7.83 -10.09 -22.38
N GLN A 479 -8.75 -10.20 -23.36
CA GLN A 479 -8.69 -11.18 -24.45
C GLN A 479 -7.51 -10.91 -25.39
N ALA A 480 -7.24 -9.63 -25.72
CA ALA A 480 -6.09 -9.25 -26.51
C ALA A 480 -4.77 -9.61 -25.81
N MET A 481 -4.67 -9.36 -24.50
CA MET A 481 -3.48 -9.72 -23.73
C MET A 481 -3.30 -11.24 -23.59
N TRP A 482 -4.39 -12.00 -23.46
CA TRP A 482 -4.35 -13.46 -23.45
C TRP A 482 -3.93 -14.06 -24.81
N ALA A 483 -4.29 -13.40 -25.91
CA ALA A 483 -3.91 -13.81 -27.27
C ALA A 483 -2.43 -13.52 -27.61
N ALA A 484 -1.72 -12.74 -26.78
CA ALA A 484 -0.30 -12.46 -26.96
C ALA A 484 0.55 -13.74 -26.87
N ARG A 485 1.64 -13.79 -27.63
CA ARG A 485 2.60 -14.91 -27.59
C ARG A 485 3.53 -14.84 -26.39
N HIS A 486 3.64 -13.67 -25.75
CA HIS A 486 4.47 -13.45 -24.58
C HIS A 486 3.94 -14.23 -23.35
N ALA A 487 4.78 -15.12 -22.81
CA ALA A 487 4.37 -16.10 -21.79
C ALA A 487 3.94 -15.43 -20.48
N LEU A 488 4.77 -14.54 -19.92
CA LEU A 488 4.44 -13.78 -18.72
C LEU A 488 3.16 -12.96 -18.89
N LEU A 489 3.08 -12.08 -19.90
CA LEU A 489 1.89 -11.26 -20.15
C LEU A 489 0.60 -12.09 -20.25
N ARG A 490 0.61 -13.19 -21.00
CA ARG A 490 -0.54 -14.10 -21.09
C ARG A 490 -0.93 -14.66 -19.72
N SER A 491 0.05 -15.02 -18.88
CA SER A 491 -0.22 -15.53 -17.53
C SER A 491 -0.86 -14.51 -16.60
N LEU A 492 -0.69 -13.21 -16.86
CA LEU A 492 -1.30 -12.13 -16.10
C LEU A 492 -2.81 -11.99 -16.37
N PHE A 493 -3.32 -12.47 -17.52
CA PHE A 493 -4.72 -12.30 -17.93
C PHE A 493 -5.49 -13.63 -18.12
N PRO A 494 -5.58 -14.50 -17.08
CA PRO A 494 -6.26 -15.79 -17.20
C PRO A 494 -7.76 -15.68 -17.50
N GLU A 495 -8.38 -14.55 -17.19
CA GLU A 495 -9.79 -14.27 -17.51
C GLU A 495 -10.02 -13.88 -18.99
N GLY A 496 -8.94 -13.60 -19.72
CA GLY A 496 -8.99 -13.42 -21.17
C GLY A 496 -9.22 -14.71 -21.94
N ASP A 497 -9.16 -15.87 -21.28
CA ASP A 497 -9.48 -17.16 -21.89
C ASP A 497 -10.96 -17.22 -22.31
N PRO A 498 -11.27 -17.35 -23.62
CA PRO A 498 -12.65 -17.44 -24.11
C PRO A 498 -13.43 -18.64 -23.54
N GLN A 499 -12.74 -19.65 -23.00
CA GLN A 499 -13.37 -20.83 -22.38
C GLN A 499 -13.81 -20.57 -20.92
N LYS A 500 -13.22 -19.59 -20.24
CA LYS A 500 -13.55 -19.22 -18.85
C LYS A 500 -14.41 -17.95 -18.81
N VAL A 501 -15.64 -18.05 -19.32
CA VAL A 501 -16.55 -16.90 -19.37
C VAL A 501 -17.02 -16.52 -17.96
N SER A 502 -16.37 -15.51 -17.36
CA SER A 502 -16.91 -14.83 -16.18
C SER A 502 -17.94 -13.78 -16.63
N LEU A 503 -19.17 -13.89 -16.11
CA LEU A 503 -20.25 -12.90 -16.33
C LEU A 503 -20.26 -11.80 -15.26
N LYS A 504 -19.34 -11.84 -14.28
CA LYS A 504 -19.28 -10.84 -13.22
C LYS A 504 -18.53 -9.61 -13.70
N LEU A 505 -19.10 -8.43 -13.44
CA LEU A 505 -18.39 -7.17 -13.59
C LEU A 505 -17.14 -7.17 -12.71
N PRO A 506 -16.01 -6.64 -13.20
CA PRO A 506 -14.84 -6.43 -12.36
C PRO A 506 -15.21 -5.52 -11.18
N PRO A 507 -14.71 -5.79 -9.96
CA PRO A 507 -14.92 -4.91 -8.83
C PRO A 507 -14.21 -3.57 -9.03
N THR A 508 -14.79 -2.49 -8.53
CA THR A 508 -14.18 -1.14 -8.48
C THR A 508 -12.94 -1.14 -7.57
N ALA A 509 -12.05 -0.16 -7.76
CA ALA A 509 -10.84 -0.05 -6.95
C ALA A 509 -11.17 0.08 -5.45
N GLY A 510 -12.16 0.91 -5.09
CA GLY A 510 -12.63 1.08 -3.72
C GLY A 510 -13.11 -0.22 -3.08
N PHE A 511 -13.84 -1.06 -3.83
CA PHE A 511 -14.26 -2.38 -3.35
C PHE A 511 -13.07 -3.34 -3.15
N GLN A 512 -12.11 -3.33 -4.09
CA GLN A 512 -10.91 -4.15 -3.99
C GLN A 512 -10.07 -3.75 -2.76
N PHE A 513 -9.82 -2.46 -2.55
CA PHE A 513 -9.11 -1.96 -1.38
C PHE A 513 -9.82 -2.29 -0.08
N LYS A 514 -11.13 -2.05 0.00
CA LYS A 514 -11.93 -2.43 1.17
C LYS A 514 -11.82 -3.92 1.49
N SER A 515 -11.90 -4.76 0.47
CA SER A 515 -11.76 -6.22 0.63
C SER A 515 -10.35 -6.60 1.10
N SER A 516 -9.32 -5.96 0.55
CA SER A 516 -7.91 -6.15 0.94
C SER A 516 -7.67 -5.76 2.41
N VAL A 517 -8.15 -4.58 2.83
CA VAL A 517 -8.07 -4.11 4.21
C VAL A 517 -8.82 -5.07 5.14
N ALA A 518 -10.02 -5.53 4.77
CA ALA A 518 -10.77 -6.51 5.57
C ALA A 518 -10.00 -7.85 5.73
N MET A 519 -9.36 -8.34 4.67
CA MET A 519 -8.52 -9.55 4.73
C MET A 519 -7.29 -9.34 5.62
N LEU A 520 -6.64 -8.19 5.52
CA LEU A 520 -5.52 -7.80 6.37
C LEU A 520 -5.92 -7.82 7.84
N MET A 521 -7.06 -7.18 8.18
CA MET A 521 -7.55 -7.15 9.56
C MET A 521 -7.89 -8.53 10.08
N LYS A 522 -8.54 -9.38 9.27
CA LYS A 522 -8.80 -10.77 9.64
C LYS A 522 -7.52 -11.55 9.93
N ASN A 523 -6.46 -11.33 9.15
CA ASN A 523 -5.16 -11.96 9.36
C ASN A 523 -4.52 -11.45 10.66
N LEU A 524 -4.60 -10.14 10.94
CA LEU A 524 -4.08 -9.55 12.17
C LEU A 524 -4.78 -10.09 13.43
N TYR A 525 -6.13 -10.18 13.41
CA TYR A 525 -6.92 -10.75 14.51
C TYR A 525 -6.62 -12.22 14.82
N SER A 526 -6.07 -12.96 13.85
CA SER A 526 -5.68 -14.37 14.05
C SER A 526 -4.33 -14.53 14.75
N LYS A 527 -3.60 -13.43 15.00
CA LYS A 527 -2.23 -13.42 15.52
C LYS A 527 -2.14 -12.54 16.76
N ASN A 528 -1.08 -12.74 17.52
CA ASN A 528 -0.72 -11.90 18.66
C ASN A 528 0.06 -10.67 18.14
N PRO A 529 -0.49 -9.45 18.24
CA PRO A 529 0.15 -8.28 17.69
C PRO A 529 1.19 -7.69 18.66
N ASN A 530 2.27 -7.14 18.11
CA ASN A 530 3.19 -6.26 18.80
C ASN A 530 3.39 -5.01 17.92
N TYR A 531 3.72 -3.87 18.52
CA TYR A 531 3.66 -2.59 17.82
C TYR A 531 4.98 -1.82 17.91
N ILE A 532 5.46 -1.36 16.77
CA ILE A 532 6.59 -0.45 16.63
C ILE A 532 6.10 0.81 15.90
N ARG A 533 6.32 1.98 16.51
CA ARG A 533 5.94 3.29 15.96
C ARG A 533 7.16 4.14 15.65
#